data_AF-A0AAP2BS34-F1
#
_entry.id   AF-A0AAP2BS34-F1
#
_cell.length_a   1.000
_cell.length_b   1.000
_cell.length_c   1.000
_cell.angle_alpha   90.00
_cell.angle_beta   90.00
_cell.angle_gamma   90.00
#
_symmetry.space_group_name_H-M   'P 1'
#
loop_
_entity.id
_entity.type
_entity.pdbx_description
1 polymer ?
#
loop_
_entity_poly.entity_id
_entity_poly.type
_entity_poly.pdbx_seq_one_letter_code
_entity_poly.pdbx_strand_id
1 'polypeptide(L)'
;MTTISTAVPAVTFSTTGLDVPDEGDILAGRIADIGSAFGTAMSTNLKTPQGQLAVTDTAIIADKNDQLLAIVNNMNPDFSSGRFQDGIGRIYFLDRIAAAGTVVTATCSGVPETVIPAQSYATDDNGYMYVSLAAGTIGADGTVKIEFQNLTTGPIACPIGTLTNIYVAVSGWSSITNETAGVPGSNVEGRSAFEYRRRQSVARNAFNTAAAVRAAVLEVDGVLDVYVIDNKEPTSVDKGSTNYTLLASSIYIGVY
;
A
#
# COMPACT_ATOMS: atom_id res chain seq x y z
N MET A 1 -7.00 -42.82 -17.30
CA MET A 1 -6.23 -41.63 -16.92
C MET A 1 -4.79 -42.09 -16.76
N THR A 2 -3.88 -41.70 -17.65
CA THR A 2 -2.46 -42.08 -17.55
C THR A 2 -1.83 -41.31 -16.40
N THR A 3 -1.40 -42.02 -15.37
CA THR A 3 -0.65 -41.43 -14.25
C THR A 3 0.76 -41.15 -14.72
N ILE A 4 1.12 -39.86 -14.85
CA ILE A 4 2.50 -39.43 -15.09
C ILE A 4 3.20 -39.46 -13.73
N SER A 5 4.32 -40.17 -13.64
CA SER A 5 5.15 -40.28 -12.44
C SER A 5 6.51 -39.64 -12.71
N THR A 6 7.09 -39.00 -11.70
CA THR A 6 8.41 -38.36 -11.74
C THR A 6 9.14 -38.67 -10.44
N ALA A 7 10.47 -38.79 -10.52
CA ALA A 7 11.36 -38.90 -9.36
C ALA A 7 11.71 -37.53 -8.75
N VAL A 8 11.30 -36.43 -9.38
CA VAL A 8 11.43 -35.07 -8.80
C VAL A 8 10.51 -34.97 -7.58
N PRO A 9 11.03 -34.60 -6.40
CA PRO A 9 10.19 -34.38 -5.23
C PRO A 9 9.13 -33.32 -5.50
N ALA A 10 7.91 -33.58 -5.04
CA ALA A 10 6.83 -32.60 -5.15
C ALA A 10 6.96 -31.54 -4.05
N VAL A 11 6.46 -30.34 -4.34
CA VAL A 11 6.22 -29.31 -3.33
C VAL A 11 5.12 -29.81 -2.38
N THR A 12 5.30 -29.60 -1.08
CA THR A 12 4.32 -30.03 -0.08
C THR A 12 3.84 -28.86 0.77
N PHE A 13 2.64 -28.99 1.34
CA PHE A 13 2.11 -28.02 2.28
C PHE A 13 2.28 -28.58 3.70
N SER A 14 2.98 -27.84 4.54
CA SER A 14 3.13 -28.13 5.96
C SER A 14 2.41 -27.09 6.82
N THR A 15 2.50 -27.24 8.13
CA THR A 15 1.95 -26.29 9.10
C THR A 15 2.68 -24.94 9.09
N THR A 16 3.88 -24.87 8.52
CA THR A 16 4.68 -23.65 8.39
C THR A 16 4.50 -22.94 7.05
N GLY A 17 3.91 -23.60 6.05
CA GLY A 17 3.64 -23.01 4.74
C GLY A 17 3.91 -23.99 3.59
N LEU A 18 4.41 -23.43 2.48
CA LEU A 18 4.81 -24.20 1.31
C LEU A 18 6.27 -24.62 1.46
N ASP A 19 6.52 -25.94 1.51
CA ASP A 19 7.85 -26.50 1.54
C ASP A 19 8.27 -26.91 0.12
N VAL A 20 9.23 -26.17 -0.41
CA VAL A 20 9.81 -26.42 -1.73
C VAL A 20 11.06 -27.30 -1.58
N PRO A 21 11.25 -28.30 -2.46
CA PRO A 21 12.44 -29.15 -2.43
C PRO A 21 13.69 -28.36 -2.83
N ASP A 22 14.85 -28.77 -2.31
CA ASP A 22 16.13 -28.16 -2.65
C ASP A 22 16.49 -28.42 -4.12
N GLU A 23 17.25 -27.50 -4.72
CA GLU A 23 17.66 -27.62 -6.13
C GLU A 23 18.46 -28.90 -6.39
N GLY A 24 19.26 -29.35 -5.41
CA GLY A 24 19.99 -30.60 -5.49
C GLY A 24 19.10 -31.83 -5.60
N ASP A 25 17.98 -31.85 -4.87
CA ASP A 25 17.02 -32.96 -4.89
C ASP A 25 16.19 -32.95 -6.19
N ILE A 26 15.86 -31.76 -6.70
CA ILE A 26 15.20 -31.60 -8.01
C ILE A 26 16.12 -32.14 -9.11
N LEU A 27 17.41 -31.78 -9.10
CA LEU A 27 18.39 -32.25 -10.07
C LEU A 27 18.55 -33.76 -10.03
N ALA A 28 18.66 -34.34 -8.84
CA ALA A 28 18.75 -35.79 -8.66
C ALA A 28 17.51 -36.50 -9.24
N GLY A 29 16.31 -35.96 -8.99
CA GLY A 29 15.07 -36.45 -9.57
C GLY A 29 15.03 -36.36 -11.11
N ARG A 30 15.47 -35.25 -11.70
CA ARG A 30 15.53 -35.09 -13.17
C ARG A 30 16.52 -36.04 -13.82
N ILE A 31 17.70 -36.24 -13.23
CA ILE A 31 18.68 -37.21 -13.74
C ILE A 31 18.09 -38.64 -13.70
N ALA A 32 17.35 -38.99 -12.64
CA ALA A 32 16.69 -40.29 -12.52
C ALA A 32 15.58 -40.47 -13.57
N ASP A 33 14.74 -39.46 -13.80
CA ASP A 33 13.69 -39.50 -14.84
C ASP A 33 14.30 -39.71 -16.23
N ILE A 34 15.32 -38.93 -16.59
CA ILE A 34 16.01 -39.05 -17.88
C ILE A 34 16.70 -40.41 -17.98
N GLY A 35 17.36 -40.88 -16.91
CA GLY A 35 17.97 -42.21 -16.88
C GLY A 35 16.97 -43.35 -17.11
N SER A 36 15.75 -43.22 -16.59
CA SER A 36 14.67 -44.19 -16.82
C SER A 36 14.20 -44.23 -18.28
N ALA A 37 14.19 -43.07 -18.96
CA ALA A 37 13.73 -42.93 -20.34
C ALA A 37 14.80 -43.36 -21.37
N PHE A 38 16.07 -43.03 -21.12
CA PHE A 38 17.19 -43.29 -22.05
C PHE A 38 17.94 -44.59 -21.75
N GLY A 39 17.72 -45.21 -20.58
CA GLY A 39 18.37 -46.44 -20.14
C GLY A 39 19.61 -46.19 -19.28
N THR A 40 20.02 -47.23 -18.52
CA THR A 40 21.04 -47.18 -17.45
C THR A 40 22.47 -46.91 -17.92
N ALA A 41 22.73 -46.86 -19.23
CA ALA A 41 24.04 -46.53 -19.80
C ALA A 41 24.25 -45.02 -20.05
N MET A 42 23.28 -44.18 -19.69
CA MET A 42 23.38 -42.73 -19.87
C MET A 42 24.44 -42.12 -18.95
N SER A 43 25.23 -41.17 -19.48
CA SER A 43 26.15 -40.38 -18.66
C SER A 43 25.39 -39.41 -17.75
N THR A 44 25.69 -39.42 -16.45
CA THR A 44 25.17 -38.46 -15.46
C THR A 44 26.03 -37.20 -15.33
N ASN A 45 27.08 -37.08 -16.15
CA ASN A 45 27.97 -35.93 -16.10
C ASN A 45 27.23 -34.68 -16.61
N LEU A 46 27.17 -33.65 -15.76
CA LEU A 46 26.45 -32.40 -16.02
C LEU A 46 26.95 -31.65 -17.27
N LYS A 47 28.17 -31.92 -17.74
CA LYS A 47 28.73 -31.28 -18.96
C LYS A 47 28.29 -31.94 -20.26
N THR A 48 27.62 -33.09 -20.19
CA THR A 48 27.06 -33.75 -21.38
C THR A 48 25.77 -33.06 -21.83
N PRO A 49 25.32 -33.24 -23.08
CA PRO A 49 24.02 -32.71 -23.52
C PRO A 49 22.86 -33.15 -22.62
N GLN A 50 22.86 -34.40 -22.15
CA GLN A 50 21.83 -34.92 -21.23
C GLN A 50 21.91 -34.26 -19.85
N GLY A 51 23.13 -34.06 -19.34
CA GLY A 51 23.37 -33.34 -18.09
C GLY A 51 22.93 -31.87 -18.16
N GLN A 52 23.18 -31.19 -19.27
CA GLN A 52 22.75 -29.80 -19.48
C GLN A 52 21.23 -29.67 -19.59
N LEU A 53 20.54 -30.66 -20.19
CA LEU A 53 19.07 -30.73 -20.18
C LEU A 53 18.53 -30.87 -18.75
N ALA A 54 19.08 -31.79 -17.95
CA ALA A 54 18.68 -31.97 -16.55
C ALA A 54 18.87 -30.69 -15.72
N VAL A 55 20.00 -29.99 -15.93
CA VAL A 55 20.29 -28.70 -15.25
C VAL A 55 19.30 -27.61 -15.67
N THR A 56 19.02 -27.48 -16.97
CA THR A 56 18.09 -26.47 -17.47
C THR A 56 16.67 -26.72 -16.95
N ASP A 57 16.21 -27.98 -16.97
CA ASP A 57 14.91 -28.35 -16.42
C ASP A 57 14.83 -28.09 -14.91
N THR A 58 15.92 -28.40 -14.18
CA THR A 58 16.01 -28.12 -12.74
C THR A 58 15.87 -26.63 -12.47
N ALA A 59 16.59 -25.78 -13.21
CA ALA A 59 16.52 -24.33 -13.04
C ALA A 59 15.09 -23.79 -13.33
N ILE A 60 14.41 -24.34 -14.35
CA ILE A 60 13.02 -23.96 -14.65
C ILE A 60 12.09 -24.38 -13.51
N ILE A 61 12.23 -25.61 -12.98
CA ILE A 61 11.41 -26.10 -11.87
C ILE A 61 11.67 -25.29 -10.60
N ALA A 62 12.93 -25.01 -10.28
CA ALA A 62 13.33 -24.19 -9.14
C ALA A 62 12.73 -22.77 -9.23
N ASP A 63 12.85 -22.10 -10.38
CA ASP A 63 12.24 -20.77 -10.61
C ASP A 63 10.71 -20.80 -10.41
N LYS A 64 10.04 -21.87 -10.85
CA LYS A 64 8.59 -22.02 -10.63
C LYS A 64 8.25 -22.26 -9.16
N ASN A 65 9.04 -23.04 -8.45
CA ASN A 65 8.87 -23.26 -7.02
C ASN A 65 9.09 -21.96 -6.23
N ASP A 66 10.09 -21.16 -6.57
CA ASP A 66 10.34 -19.85 -5.97
C ASP A 66 9.20 -18.86 -6.22
N GLN A 67 8.69 -18.82 -7.44
CA GLN A 67 7.52 -18.00 -7.78
C GLN A 67 6.28 -18.43 -6.98
N LEU A 68 6.06 -19.74 -6.82
CA LEU A 68 4.96 -20.27 -6.02
C LEU A 68 5.12 -19.89 -4.55
N LEU A 69 6.32 -20.02 -3.99
CA LEU A 69 6.64 -19.62 -2.62
C LEU A 69 6.40 -18.12 -2.42
N ALA A 70 6.81 -17.28 -3.37
CA ALA A 70 6.56 -15.84 -3.34
C ALA A 70 5.06 -15.52 -3.34
N ILE A 71 4.25 -16.22 -4.14
CA ILE A 71 2.79 -16.04 -4.15
C ILE A 71 2.17 -16.44 -2.81
N VAL A 72 2.55 -17.61 -2.28
CA VAL A 72 2.03 -18.10 -0.99
C VAL A 72 2.37 -17.15 0.14
N ASN A 73 3.62 -16.66 0.20
CA ASN A 73 4.05 -15.69 1.20
C ASN A 73 3.30 -14.35 1.09
N ASN A 74 2.95 -13.92 -0.13
CA ASN A 74 2.15 -12.70 -0.33
C ASN A 74 0.69 -12.82 0.16
N MET A 75 0.20 -14.03 0.45
CA MET A 75 -1.10 -14.19 1.12
C MET A 75 -1.06 -13.76 2.59
N ASN A 76 0.11 -13.84 3.23
CA ASN A 76 0.27 -13.37 4.59
C ASN A 76 0.39 -11.83 4.58
N PRO A 77 -0.52 -11.09 5.23
CA PRO A 77 -0.49 -9.62 5.26
C PRO A 77 0.85 -9.04 5.75
N ASP A 78 1.53 -9.71 6.68
CA ASP A 78 2.79 -9.24 7.26
C ASP A 78 3.96 -9.31 6.26
N PHE A 79 3.88 -10.16 5.23
CA PHE A 79 4.88 -10.32 4.19
C PHE A 79 4.43 -9.79 2.82
N SER A 80 3.12 -9.55 2.65
CA SER A 80 2.53 -9.06 1.41
C SER A 80 3.11 -7.71 0.97
N SER A 81 3.17 -7.50 -0.35
CA SER A 81 3.56 -6.21 -0.95
C SER A 81 2.85 -5.96 -2.28
N GLY A 82 2.90 -4.71 -2.76
CA GLY A 82 2.35 -4.31 -4.05
C GLY A 82 0.87 -4.65 -4.22
N ARG A 83 0.51 -5.21 -5.39
CA ARG A 83 -0.88 -5.58 -5.75
C ARG A 83 -1.52 -6.57 -4.77
N PHE A 84 -0.75 -7.51 -4.21
CA PHE A 84 -1.28 -8.48 -3.24
C PHE A 84 -1.67 -7.79 -1.94
N GLN A 85 -0.80 -6.91 -1.44
CA GLN A 85 -1.10 -6.08 -0.27
C GLN A 85 -2.33 -5.19 -0.50
N ASP A 86 -2.42 -4.55 -1.66
CA ASP A 86 -3.59 -3.73 -2.02
C ASP A 86 -4.87 -4.59 -2.07
N GLY A 87 -4.78 -5.80 -2.61
CA GLY A 87 -5.87 -6.78 -2.62
C GLY A 87 -6.34 -7.17 -1.21
N ILE A 88 -5.40 -7.41 -0.29
CA ILE A 88 -5.69 -7.67 1.12
C ILE A 88 -6.34 -6.45 1.78
N GLY A 89 -5.83 -5.23 1.51
CA GLY A 89 -6.41 -3.99 2.01
C GLY A 89 -7.87 -3.79 1.57
N ARG A 90 -8.19 -4.15 0.32
CA ARG A 90 -9.56 -4.06 -0.23
C ARG A 90 -10.57 -4.97 0.44
N ILE A 91 -10.15 -6.11 1.01
CA ILE A 91 -11.03 -6.94 1.85
C ILE A 91 -11.56 -6.12 3.05
N TYR A 92 -10.79 -5.14 3.51
CA TYR A 92 -11.16 -4.22 4.58
C TYR A 92 -11.66 -2.86 4.07
N PHE A 93 -12.02 -2.75 2.79
CA PHE A 93 -12.45 -1.49 2.14
C PHE A 93 -11.41 -0.36 2.22
N LEU A 94 -10.12 -0.72 2.28
CA LEU A 94 -9.03 0.24 2.25
C LEU A 94 -8.35 0.23 0.88
N ASP A 95 -8.31 1.39 0.25
CA ASP A 95 -7.41 1.65 -0.88
C ASP A 95 -6.19 2.45 -0.42
N ARG A 96 -5.08 2.28 -1.15
CA ARG A 96 -3.83 2.99 -0.89
C ARG A 96 -4.01 4.48 -1.16
N ILE A 97 -3.46 5.32 -0.28
CA ILE A 97 -3.48 6.77 -0.51
C ILE A 97 -2.59 7.06 -1.72
N ALA A 98 -3.19 7.63 -2.77
CA ALA A 98 -2.50 8.00 -3.99
C ALA A 98 -1.51 9.14 -3.73
N ALA A 99 -0.50 9.24 -4.59
CA ALA A 99 0.37 10.41 -4.57
C ALA A 99 -0.43 11.65 -4.98
N ALA A 100 -0.19 12.75 -4.29
CA ALA A 100 -0.75 14.05 -4.63
C ALA A 100 0.35 14.98 -5.14
N GLY A 101 0.02 15.83 -6.10
CA GLY A 101 0.89 16.92 -6.53
C GLY A 101 0.80 18.09 -5.56
N THR A 102 1.85 18.92 -5.53
CA THR A 102 1.86 20.17 -4.76
C THR A 102 0.77 21.12 -5.23
N VAL A 103 0.05 21.71 -4.28
CA VAL A 103 -1.03 22.68 -4.56
C VAL A 103 -0.57 24.08 -4.17
N VAL A 104 -0.77 25.04 -5.07
CA VAL A 104 -0.36 26.43 -4.92
C VAL A 104 -1.55 27.33 -5.20
N THR A 105 -1.81 28.30 -4.33
CA THR A 105 -2.74 29.39 -4.64
C THR A 105 -2.00 30.46 -5.44
N ALA A 106 -2.33 30.57 -6.72
CA ALA A 106 -1.73 31.54 -7.62
C ALA A 106 -2.64 32.76 -7.79
N THR A 107 -2.05 33.95 -7.79
CA THR A 107 -2.66 35.19 -8.21
C THR A 107 -2.46 35.33 -9.73
N CYS A 108 -3.54 35.18 -10.49
CA CYS A 108 -3.57 35.43 -11.92
C CYS A 108 -4.01 36.88 -12.17
N SER A 109 -3.39 37.56 -13.12
CA SER A 109 -3.74 38.94 -13.47
C SER A 109 -3.97 39.10 -14.98
N GLY A 110 -4.84 40.03 -15.34
CA GLY A 110 -5.25 40.24 -16.73
C GLY A 110 -6.41 41.21 -16.90
N VAL A 111 -7.15 41.07 -18.00
CA VAL A 111 -8.28 41.93 -18.32
C VAL A 111 -9.47 41.58 -17.42
N PRO A 112 -10.09 42.56 -16.73
CA PRO A 112 -11.29 42.33 -15.92
C PRO A 112 -12.39 41.60 -16.68
N GLU A 113 -13.18 40.79 -15.97
CA GLU A 113 -14.26 39.94 -16.52
C GLU A 113 -13.78 38.77 -17.40
N THR A 114 -12.46 38.59 -17.58
CA THR A 114 -11.92 37.41 -18.27
C THR A 114 -12.09 36.17 -17.39
N VAL A 115 -12.64 35.10 -17.96
CA VAL A 115 -12.75 33.80 -17.30
C VAL A 115 -11.53 32.95 -17.67
N ILE A 116 -10.74 32.57 -16.66
CA ILE A 116 -9.72 31.54 -16.78
C ILE A 116 -10.43 30.19 -16.56
N PRO A 117 -10.54 29.32 -17.58
CA PRO A 117 -11.23 28.06 -17.44
C PRO A 117 -10.48 27.12 -16.47
N ALA A 118 -11.20 26.17 -15.89
CA ALA A 118 -10.57 25.02 -15.25
C ALA A 118 -9.70 24.27 -16.28
N GLN A 119 -8.69 23.55 -15.82
CA GLN A 119 -7.72 22.89 -16.70
C GLN A 119 -6.84 23.86 -17.51
N SER A 120 -6.58 25.05 -16.97
CA SER A 120 -5.58 25.99 -17.49
C SER A 120 -4.19 25.64 -16.98
N TYR A 121 -3.15 25.80 -17.79
CA TYR A 121 -1.79 25.34 -17.47
C TYR A 121 -0.81 26.49 -17.24
N ALA A 122 0.01 26.36 -16.19
CA ALA A 122 1.13 27.23 -15.86
C ALA A 122 2.37 26.39 -15.52
N THR A 123 3.55 27.00 -15.57
CA THR A 123 4.81 26.34 -15.20
C THR A 123 5.59 27.19 -14.20
N ASP A 124 6.29 26.53 -13.29
CA ASP A 124 7.26 27.21 -12.42
C ASP A 124 8.61 27.44 -13.11
N ASP A 125 9.50 28.15 -12.43
CA ASP A 125 10.86 28.45 -12.91
C ASP A 125 11.73 27.19 -13.14
N ASN A 126 11.38 26.07 -12.51
CA ASN A 126 12.06 24.78 -12.67
C ASN A 126 11.44 23.93 -13.79
N GLY A 127 10.38 24.42 -14.46
CA GLY A 127 9.70 23.75 -15.56
C GLY A 127 8.65 22.72 -15.13
N TYR A 128 8.26 22.66 -13.84
CA TYR A 128 7.14 21.82 -13.42
C TYR A 128 5.82 22.42 -13.87
N MET A 129 4.95 21.58 -14.42
CA MET A 129 3.63 21.97 -14.91
C MET A 129 2.57 21.88 -13.81
N TYR A 130 1.75 22.93 -13.72
CA TYR A 130 0.61 23.02 -12.84
C TYR A 130 -0.66 23.23 -13.66
N VAL A 131 -1.76 22.66 -13.17
CA VAL A 131 -3.09 22.75 -13.77
C VAL A 131 -4.08 23.37 -12.79
N SER A 132 -4.96 24.26 -13.27
CA SER A 132 -5.99 24.87 -12.42
C SER A 132 -7.07 23.85 -12.02
N LEU A 133 -7.38 23.79 -10.73
CA LEU A 133 -8.41 22.90 -10.17
C LEU A 133 -9.82 23.42 -10.42
N ALA A 134 -9.97 24.74 -10.51
CA ALA A 134 -11.23 25.42 -10.74
C ALA A 134 -11.07 26.54 -11.77
N ALA A 135 -12.20 26.97 -12.34
CA ALA A 135 -12.25 28.20 -13.11
C ALA A 135 -12.22 29.41 -12.17
N GLY A 136 -11.68 30.52 -12.63
CA GLY A 136 -11.71 31.79 -11.90
C GLY A 136 -11.90 32.96 -12.85
N THR A 137 -12.69 33.94 -12.43
CA THR A 137 -12.92 35.17 -13.20
C THR A 137 -12.08 36.31 -12.64
N ILE A 138 -11.36 37.01 -13.51
CA ILE A 138 -10.56 38.16 -13.14
C ILE A 138 -11.48 39.29 -12.65
N GLY A 139 -11.23 39.75 -11.42
CA GLY A 139 -12.00 40.80 -10.77
C GLY A 139 -11.76 42.19 -11.39
N ALA A 140 -12.49 43.18 -10.90
CA ALA A 140 -12.34 44.57 -11.33
C ALA A 140 -10.97 45.17 -10.96
N ASP A 141 -10.30 44.60 -9.96
CA ASP A 141 -8.91 44.89 -9.57
C ASP A 141 -7.87 44.31 -10.55
N GLY A 142 -8.31 43.56 -11.56
CA GLY A 142 -7.46 42.93 -12.56
C GLY A 142 -6.79 41.66 -12.07
N THR A 143 -7.21 41.08 -10.93
CA THR A 143 -6.63 39.85 -10.39
C THR A 143 -7.68 38.79 -9.99
N VAL A 144 -7.24 37.54 -9.86
CA VAL A 144 -8.03 36.44 -9.28
C VAL A 144 -7.10 35.42 -8.64
N LYS A 145 -7.51 34.84 -7.50
CA LYS A 145 -6.78 33.75 -6.85
C LYS A 145 -7.38 32.40 -7.27
N ILE A 146 -6.56 31.53 -7.84
CA ILE A 146 -6.95 30.20 -8.32
C ILE A 146 -5.97 29.17 -7.76
N GLU A 147 -6.48 28.00 -7.39
CA GLU A 147 -5.63 26.87 -6.97
C GLU A 147 -5.11 26.10 -8.18
N PHE A 148 -3.81 25.90 -8.19
CA PHE A 148 -3.07 25.16 -9.20
C PHE A 148 -2.41 23.94 -8.57
N GLN A 149 -2.58 22.77 -9.17
CA GLN A 149 -1.96 21.53 -8.72
C GLN A 149 -0.87 21.10 -9.69
N ASN A 150 0.30 20.72 -9.18
CA ASN A 150 1.40 20.15 -9.96
C ASN A 150 0.96 18.80 -10.57
N LEU A 151 1.21 18.62 -11.87
CA LEU A 151 0.96 17.35 -12.56
C LEU A 151 1.95 16.27 -12.11
N THR A 152 3.17 16.67 -11.74
CA THR A 152 4.15 15.76 -11.16
C THR A 152 3.81 15.56 -9.69
N THR A 153 3.50 14.31 -9.33
CA THR A 153 3.14 13.96 -7.95
C THR A 153 4.35 13.89 -7.03
N GLY A 154 4.15 14.12 -5.75
CA GLY A 154 5.20 14.08 -4.72
C GLY A 154 5.42 15.43 -4.04
N PRO A 155 6.29 15.48 -3.02
CA PRO A 155 6.56 16.68 -2.23
C PRO A 155 7.50 17.64 -2.97
N ILE A 156 7.11 18.10 -4.17
CA ILE A 156 7.89 19.05 -4.97
C ILE A 156 7.62 20.45 -4.46
N ALA A 157 8.63 21.14 -3.93
CA ALA A 157 8.44 22.48 -3.40
C ALA A 157 8.13 23.48 -4.53
N CYS A 158 7.14 24.34 -4.31
CA CYS A 158 6.89 25.54 -5.10
C CYS A 158 7.09 26.77 -4.19
N PRO A 159 8.31 27.34 -4.14
CA PRO A 159 8.59 28.52 -3.32
C PRO A 159 7.77 29.75 -3.74
N ILE A 160 7.76 30.78 -2.89
CA ILE A 160 7.07 32.05 -3.20
C ILE A 160 7.63 32.64 -4.50
N GLY A 161 6.74 33.07 -5.38
CA GLY A 161 7.08 33.76 -6.62
C GLY A 161 7.72 32.90 -7.71
N THR A 162 7.69 31.57 -7.62
CA THR A 162 8.28 30.69 -8.64
C THR A 162 7.29 30.25 -9.72
N LEU A 163 5.99 30.36 -9.49
CA LEU A 163 4.95 30.03 -10.49
C LEU A 163 4.67 31.26 -11.36
N THR A 164 5.54 31.50 -12.35
CA THR A 164 5.58 32.77 -13.09
C THR A 164 5.16 32.67 -14.56
N ASN A 165 5.19 31.46 -15.13
CA ASN A 165 5.05 31.26 -16.58
C ASN A 165 3.69 30.68 -16.94
N ILE A 166 2.98 31.31 -17.89
CA ILE A 166 1.74 30.78 -18.45
C ILE A 166 2.12 29.78 -19.56
N TYR A 167 1.64 28.53 -19.46
CA TYR A 167 1.99 27.49 -20.43
C TYR A 167 1.01 27.45 -21.61
N VAL A 168 -0.31 27.52 -21.34
CA VAL A 168 -1.34 27.67 -22.38
C VAL A 168 -1.95 29.06 -22.27
N ALA A 169 -1.80 29.86 -23.32
CA ALA A 169 -2.35 31.21 -23.35
C ALA A 169 -3.89 31.18 -23.36
N VAL A 170 -4.49 31.90 -22.41
CA VAL A 170 -5.92 32.22 -22.40
C VAL A 170 -6.06 33.69 -22.74
N SER A 171 -6.90 34.03 -23.71
CA SER A 171 -7.10 35.43 -24.11
C SER A 171 -7.59 36.25 -22.93
N GLY A 172 -6.89 37.34 -22.59
CA GLY A 172 -7.18 38.18 -21.44
C GLY A 172 -6.44 37.80 -20.15
N TRP A 173 -5.73 36.66 -20.11
CA TRP A 173 -4.82 36.31 -19.01
C TRP A 173 -3.40 36.78 -19.34
N SER A 174 -2.82 37.63 -18.48
CA SER A 174 -1.56 38.32 -18.77
C SER A 174 -0.38 37.87 -17.91
N SER A 175 -0.60 37.51 -16.65
CA SER A 175 0.48 37.01 -15.77
C SER A 175 -0.05 36.09 -14.67
N ILE A 176 0.86 35.32 -14.08
CA ILE A 176 0.61 34.46 -12.92
C ILE A 176 1.78 34.64 -11.94
N THR A 177 1.48 34.65 -10.65
CA THR A 177 2.47 34.58 -9.58
C THR A 177 1.86 33.90 -8.35
N ASN A 178 2.68 33.43 -7.42
CA ASN A 178 2.21 32.90 -6.13
C ASN A 178 2.77 33.73 -4.98
N GLU A 179 1.88 34.33 -4.19
CA GLU A 179 2.24 35.16 -3.03
C GLU A 179 2.65 34.32 -1.81
N THR A 180 2.24 33.05 -1.78
CA THR A 180 2.55 32.08 -0.74
C THR A 180 3.23 30.86 -1.34
N ALA A 181 4.03 30.17 -0.52
CA ALA A 181 4.60 28.89 -0.93
C ALA A 181 3.48 27.85 -1.11
N GLY A 182 3.67 26.95 -2.07
CA GLY A 182 2.78 25.81 -2.26
C GLY A 182 2.79 24.85 -1.08
N VAL A 183 1.66 24.19 -0.84
CA VAL A 183 1.56 23.06 0.08
C VAL A 183 2.13 21.84 -0.64
N PRO A 184 3.27 21.27 -0.18
CA PRO A 184 3.89 20.14 -0.84
C PRO A 184 2.94 18.96 -0.96
N GLY A 185 2.98 18.30 -2.10
CA GLY A 185 2.25 17.06 -2.33
C GLY A 185 2.80 15.90 -1.48
N SER A 186 2.26 14.72 -1.72
CA SER A 186 2.65 13.49 -1.01
C SER A 186 3.05 12.40 -2.00
N ASN A 187 3.97 11.55 -1.57
CA ASN A 187 4.28 10.31 -2.29
C ASN A 187 3.15 9.29 -2.08
N VAL A 188 3.10 8.29 -2.97
CA VAL A 188 2.22 7.12 -2.77
C VAL A 188 2.51 6.51 -1.40
N GLU A 189 1.46 6.16 -0.66
CA GLU A 189 1.59 5.56 0.66
C GLU A 189 2.47 4.29 0.61
N GLY A 190 3.47 4.25 1.48
CA GLY A 190 4.42 3.13 1.55
C GLY A 190 3.79 1.86 2.12
N ARG A 191 4.48 0.73 1.93
CA ARG A 191 4.06 -0.60 2.41
C ARG A 191 3.78 -0.63 3.92
N SER A 192 4.70 -0.11 4.73
CA SER A 192 4.62 -0.13 6.19
C SER A 192 3.49 0.77 6.73
N ALA A 193 3.34 1.97 6.15
CA ALA A 193 2.25 2.89 6.49
C ALA A 193 0.88 2.29 6.17
N PHE A 194 0.74 1.64 5.00
CA PHE A 194 -0.49 0.97 4.61
C PHE A 194 -0.86 -0.20 5.55
N GLU A 195 0.10 -1.05 5.91
CA GLU A 195 -0.15 -2.11 6.90
C GLU A 195 -0.55 -1.55 8.27
N TYR A 196 0.13 -0.49 8.72
CA TYR A 196 -0.20 0.16 9.98
C TYR A 196 -1.65 0.67 9.98
N ARG A 197 -2.05 1.38 8.92
CA ARG A 197 -3.42 1.85 8.75
C ARG A 197 -4.43 0.72 8.64
N ARG A 198 -4.09 -0.39 7.96
CA ARG A 198 -4.92 -1.60 7.91
C ARG A 198 -5.13 -2.19 9.30
N ARG A 199 -4.08 -2.35 10.11
CA ARG A 199 -4.18 -2.84 11.49
C ARG A 199 -5.06 -1.93 12.35
N GLN A 200 -4.93 -0.62 12.22
CA GLN A 200 -5.80 0.34 12.91
C GLN A 200 -7.27 0.23 12.47
N SER A 201 -7.54 0.05 11.17
CA SER A 201 -8.90 -0.15 10.66
C SER A 201 -9.55 -1.42 11.22
N VAL A 202 -8.81 -2.53 11.27
CA VAL A 202 -9.28 -3.78 11.90
C VAL A 202 -9.56 -3.56 13.38
N ALA A 203 -8.69 -2.86 14.10
CA ALA A 203 -8.88 -2.55 15.51
C ALA A 203 -10.12 -1.67 15.77
N ARG A 204 -10.41 -0.72 14.88
CA ARG A 204 -11.63 0.12 14.94
C ARG A 204 -12.91 -0.68 14.68
N ASN A 205 -12.87 -1.65 13.77
CA ASN A 205 -14.01 -2.51 13.43
C ASN A 205 -14.25 -3.67 14.42
N ALA A 206 -13.45 -3.80 15.48
CA ALA A 206 -13.60 -4.86 16.47
C ALA A 206 -14.77 -4.58 17.43
N PHE A 207 -16.01 -4.76 17.01
CA PHE A 207 -17.16 -4.67 17.94
C PHE A 207 -17.11 -5.77 19.02
N ASN A 208 -17.58 -5.46 20.23
CA ASN A 208 -17.69 -6.37 21.39
C ASN A 208 -16.38 -6.89 22.01
N THR A 209 -15.27 -6.14 21.91
CA THR A 209 -14.06 -6.43 22.70
C THR A 209 -13.75 -5.28 23.66
N ALA A 210 -13.22 -5.59 24.85
CA ALA A 210 -12.79 -4.58 25.82
C ALA A 210 -11.77 -3.59 25.23
N ALA A 211 -10.91 -4.06 24.31
CA ALA A 211 -9.93 -3.24 23.62
C ALA A 211 -10.56 -2.19 22.69
N ALA A 212 -11.63 -2.54 21.98
CA ALA A 212 -12.31 -1.60 21.08
C ALA A 212 -13.13 -0.56 21.84
N VAL A 213 -13.79 -0.96 22.93
CA VAL A 213 -14.43 -0.02 23.85
C VAL A 213 -13.40 0.95 24.43
N ARG A 214 -12.22 0.45 24.83
CA ARG A 214 -11.13 1.29 25.33
C ARG A 214 -10.66 2.30 24.28
N ALA A 215 -10.47 1.87 23.03
CA ALA A 215 -10.06 2.74 21.94
C ALA A 215 -11.10 3.84 21.65
N ALA A 216 -12.38 3.49 21.63
CA ALA A 216 -13.46 4.45 21.38
C ALA A 216 -13.58 5.51 22.47
N VAL A 217 -13.38 5.13 23.75
CA VAL A 217 -13.47 6.09 24.87
C VAL A 217 -12.26 7.02 24.92
N LEU A 218 -11.06 6.55 24.53
CA LEU A 218 -9.86 7.41 24.42
C LEU A 218 -9.95 8.47 23.30
N GLU A 219 -10.88 8.32 22.35
CA GLU A 219 -11.11 9.33 21.30
C GLU A 219 -12.03 10.48 21.74
N VAL A 220 -12.64 10.38 22.92
CA VAL A 220 -13.50 11.44 23.47
C VAL A 220 -12.62 12.59 24.00
N ASP A 221 -12.89 13.81 23.54
CA ASP A 221 -12.14 14.99 23.96
C ASP A 221 -12.24 15.21 25.47
N GLY A 222 -11.09 15.41 26.12
CA GLY A 222 -10.97 15.55 27.58
C GLY A 222 -10.69 14.26 28.36
N VAL A 223 -10.61 13.09 27.72
CA VAL A 223 -10.23 11.83 28.37
C VAL A 223 -8.71 11.64 28.37
N LEU A 224 -8.12 11.41 29.55
CA LEU A 224 -6.67 11.23 29.73
C LEU A 224 -6.25 9.77 29.82
N ASP A 225 -7.06 8.91 30.47
CA ASP A 225 -6.82 7.46 30.49
C ASP A 225 -8.14 6.66 30.63
N VAL A 226 -8.11 5.42 30.15
CA VAL A 226 -9.27 4.51 30.14
C VAL A 226 -8.85 3.10 30.52
N TYR A 227 -9.56 2.52 31.48
CA TYR A 227 -9.49 1.12 31.86
C TYR A 227 -10.80 0.40 31.52
N VAL A 228 -10.72 -0.66 30.70
CA VAL A 228 -11.90 -1.47 30.32
C VAL A 228 -11.63 -2.93 30.64
N ILE A 229 -12.55 -3.56 31.35
CA ILE A 229 -12.51 -5.00 31.65
C ILE A 229 -13.92 -5.58 31.63
N ASP A 230 -14.05 -6.79 31.10
CA ASP A 230 -15.31 -7.51 31.01
C ASP A 230 -15.32 -8.77 31.89
N ASN A 231 -16.50 -9.13 32.37
CA ASN A 231 -16.79 -10.42 32.98
C ASN A 231 -17.72 -11.21 32.06
N LYS A 232 -17.16 -12.26 31.44
CA LYS A 232 -17.90 -13.17 30.54
C LYS A 232 -18.53 -14.35 31.28
N GLU A 233 -18.23 -14.50 32.56
CA GLU A 233 -18.74 -15.60 33.37
C GLU A 233 -20.18 -15.33 33.82
N PRO A 234 -21.00 -16.38 33.98
CA PRO A 234 -22.37 -16.27 34.51
C PRO A 234 -22.41 -16.00 36.02
N THR A 235 -21.25 -15.86 36.67
CA THR A 235 -21.09 -15.54 38.09
C THR A 235 -20.32 -14.24 38.28
N SER A 236 -20.49 -13.60 39.43
CA SER A 236 -19.72 -12.40 39.75
C SER A 236 -18.28 -12.78 40.08
N VAL A 237 -17.32 -11.98 39.62
CA VAL A 237 -15.88 -12.20 39.81
C VAL A 237 -15.19 -10.92 40.25
N ASP A 238 -14.26 -11.04 41.19
CA ASP A 238 -13.41 -9.91 41.60
C ASP A 238 -12.22 -9.80 40.66
N LYS A 239 -11.97 -8.61 40.10
CA LYS A 239 -10.83 -8.37 39.19
C LYS A 239 -10.05 -7.11 39.55
N GLY A 240 -8.77 -7.10 39.16
CA GLY A 240 -7.85 -5.98 39.35
C GLY A 240 -7.20 -5.97 40.74
N SER A 241 -6.31 -5.01 40.98
CA SER A 241 -5.60 -4.83 42.25
C SER A 241 -6.50 -4.33 43.39
N THR A 242 -7.66 -3.78 43.07
CA THR A 242 -8.65 -3.26 44.03
C THR A 242 -9.70 -4.28 44.44
N ASN A 243 -9.67 -5.51 43.88
CA ASN A 243 -10.70 -6.55 44.07
C ASN A 243 -12.13 -6.03 43.86
N TYR A 244 -12.34 -5.28 42.79
CA TYR A 244 -13.67 -4.77 42.46
C TYR A 244 -14.55 -5.91 41.95
N THR A 245 -15.75 -6.05 42.51
CA THR A 245 -16.71 -7.09 42.10
C THR A 245 -17.40 -6.72 40.80
N LEU A 246 -17.07 -7.43 39.73
CA LEU A 246 -17.80 -7.36 38.47
C LEU A 246 -18.98 -8.33 38.50
N LEU A 247 -20.17 -7.82 38.19
CA LEU A 247 -21.38 -8.65 38.05
C LEU A 247 -21.25 -9.63 36.87
N ALA A 248 -22.04 -10.70 36.90
CA ALA A 248 -22.13 -11.68 35.81
C ALA A 248 -22.48 -11.00 34.47
N SER A 249 -21.83 -11.43 33.39
CA SER A 249 -22.06 -10.92 32.02
C SER A 249 -22.04 -9.39 31.90
N SER A 250 -21.17 -8.71 32.67
CA SER A 250 -21.10 -7.24 32.71
C SER A 250 -19.75 -6.71 32.24
N ILE A 251 -19.71 -5.43 31.89
CA ILE A 251 -18.48 -4.71 31.53
C ILE A 251 -18.29 -3.54 32.49
N TYR A 252 -17.05 -3.32 32.91
CA TYR A 252 -16.62 -2.18 33.71
C TYR A 252 -15.74 -1.25 32.86
N ILE A 253 -16.03 0.04 32.94
CA ILE A 253 -15.30 1.10 32.24
C ILE A 253 -14.96 2.19 33.27
N GLY A 254 -13.67 2.40 33.51
CA GLY A 254 -13.15 3.51 34.31
C GLY A 254 -12.46 4.52 33.40
N VAL A 255 -12.73 5.80 33.62
CA VAL A 255 -12.19 6.91 32.82
C VAL A 255 -11.59 7.95 33.77
N TYR A 256 -10.44 8.50 33.41
CA TYR A 256 -9.78 9.62 34.09
C TYR A 256 -9.59 10.79 33.12
#